data_AF-A0A7V8T0L1-F1
#
_entry.id   AF-A0A7V8T0L1-F1
#
_cell.length_a   1.000
_cell.length_b   1.000
_cell.length_c   1.000
_cell.angle_alpha   90.00
_cell.angle_beta   90.00
_cell.angle_gamma   90.00
#
_symmetry.space_group_name_H-M   'P 1'
#
loop_
_entity.id
_entity.type
_entity.pdbx_description
1 polymer ?
#
loop_
_entity_poly.entity_id
_entity_poly.type
_entity_poly.pdbx_seq_one_letter_code
_entity_poly.pdbx_strand_id
1 'polypeptide(L)'
;MNGGPQRTVYVGVSTNAGAWRAASFAFTDQKVFSSPAGSPGATNGNNNIFPALAVDHFGNVYAVWSDNPNVFLSSSSDLGKTWTAPGPSTYQRSAVTFFPVAGYDSRER
;
A
#
# COMPACT_ATOMS: atom_id res chain seq x y z
N MET A 1 -23.65 12.41 -8.95
CA MET A 1 -22.33 11.90 -8.55
C MET A 1 -22.49 10.44 -8.22
N ASN A 2 -22.30 9.54 -9.19
CA ASN A 2 -22.41 8.09 -8.97
C ASN A 2 -21.08 7.59 -8.43
N GLY A 3 -20.83 7.85 -7.16
CA GLY A 3 -19.69 7.31 -6.43
C GLY A 3 -19.91 5.82 -6.22
N GLY A 4 -19.50 5.01 -7.20
CA GLY A 4 -19.36 3.58 -6.98
C GLY A 4 -18.38 3.30 -5.83
N PRO A 5 -18.42 2.11 -5.23
CA PRO A 5 -17.49 1.69 -4.17
C PRO A 5 -16.04 1.93 -4.62
N GLN A 6 -15.14 2.29 -3.70
CA GLN A 6 -13.71 2.46 -4.01
C GLN A 6 -13.10 1.12 -4.46
N ARG A 7 -12.72 1.00 -5.74
CA ARG A 7 -12.30 -0.27 -6.39
C ARG A 7 -10.81 -0.43 -6.63
N THR A 8 -10.05 0.61 -6.34
CA THR A 8 -8.63 0.69 -6.70
C THR A 8 -7.80 1.18 -5.53
N VAL A 9 -6.69 0.50 -5.29
CA VAL A 9 -5.65 0.89 -4.32
C VAL A 9 -4.55 1.64 -5.07
N TYR A 10 -4.16 2.78 -4.53
CA TYR A 10 -3.06 3.61 -5.04
C TYR A 10 -2.05 3.89 -3.93
N VAL A 11 -0.78 4.03 -4.31
CA VAL A 11 0.30 4.51 -3.45
C VAL A 11 0.91 5.74 -4.09
N GLY A 12 0.98 6.85 -3.36
CA GLY A 12 1.67 8.06 -3.81
C GLY A 12 3.18 7.89 -3.70
N VAL A 13 3.88 7.96 -4.83
CA VAL A 13 5.35 7.87 -4.88
C VAL A 13 5.94 9.25 -5.15
N SER A 14 6.94 9.63 -4.35
CA SER A 14 7.68 10.88 -4.52
C SER A 14 9.15 10.59 -4.80
N THR A 15 9.71 11.29 -5.78
CA THR A 15 11.15 11.29 -6.07
C THR A 15 11.88 12.43 -5.35
N ASN A 16 11.17 13.35 -4.70
CA ASN A 16 11.75 14.54 -4.07
C ASN A 16 11.43 14.68 -2.57
N ALA A 17 10.65 13.77 -1.98
CA ALA A 17 10.35 13.76 -0.55
C ALA A 17 11.59 13.62 0.36
N GLY A 18 12.67 13.02 -0.13
CA GLY A 18 13.94 12.88 0.60
C GLY A 18 14.90 14.07 0.47
N ALA A 19 14.56 15.10 -0.30
CA ALA A 19 15.45 16.23 -0.53
C ALA A 19 15.46 17.18 0.68
N TRP A 20 16.64 17.38 1.26
CA TRP A 20 16.87 18.38 2.30
C TRP A 20 16.55 19.77 1.72
N ARG A 21 15.42 20.36 2.15
CA ARG A 21 14.92 21.70 1.78
C ARG A 21 14.11 21.80 0.48
N ALA A 22 13.40 20.75 0.06
CA ALA A 22 12.40 20.92 -0.99
C ALA A 22 11.32 21.94 -0.55
N ALA A 23 11.03 22.93 -1.41
CA ALA A 23 9.98 23.92 -1.16
C ALA A 23 8.56 23.33 -1.33
N SER A 24 8.44 22.24 -2.09
CA SER A 24 7.23 21.45 -2.24
C SER A 24 7.58 20.00 -2.57
N PHE A 25 6.71 19.09 -2.15
CA PHE A 25 6.82 17.67 -2.46
C PHE A 25 5.80 17.31 -3.53
N ALA A 26 6.24 16.59 -4.55
CA ALA A 26 5.38 16.07 -5.60
C ALA A 26 5.20 14.57 -5.40
N PHE A 27 3.96 14.11 -5.60
CA PHE A 27 3.59 12.71 -5.52
C PHE A 27 2.91 12.30 -6.82
N THR A 28 3.25 11.11 -7.31
CA THR A 28 2.56 10.47 -8.43
C THR A 28 1.82 9.25 -7.89
N ASP A 29 0.51 9.18 -8.13
CA ASP A 29 -0.30 8.03 -7.74
C ASP A 29 0.06 6.82 -8.60
N GLN A 30 0.66 5.81 -7.99
CA GLN A 30 0.93 4.52 -8.60
C GLN A 30 -0.20 3.56 -8.25
N LYS A 31 -0.77 2.92 -9.28
CA LYS A 31 -1.82 1.93 -9.09
C LYS A 31 -1.21 0.64 -8.55
N VAL A 32 -1.68 0.22 -7.38
CA VAL A 32 -1.31 -1.08 -6.78
C VAL A 32 -2.18 -2.17 -7.37
N PHE A 33 -3.50 -1.98 -7.32
CA PHE A 33 -4.45 -3.00 -7.75
C PHE A 33 -5.82 -2.41 -8.04
N SER A 34 -6.49 -2.93 -9.06
CA SER A 34 -7.92 -2.70 -9.32
C SER A 34 -8.68 -4.01 -9.20
N SER A 35 -9.70 -4.02 -8.35
CA SER A 35 -10.58 -5.17 -8.18
C SER A 35 -11.22 -5.56 -9.52
N PRO A 36 -11.17 -6.84 -9.94
CA PRO A 36 -11.81 -7.29 -11.16
C PRO A 36 -13.32 -6.99 -11.14
N ALA A 37 -13.89 -6.66 -12.29
CA ALA A 37 -15.32 -6.41 -12.41
C ALA A 37 -16.12 -7.65 -11.94
N GLY A 38 -17.15 -7.42 -11.12
CA GLY A 38 -17.99 -8.49 -10.55
C GLY A 38 -17.43 -9.16 -9.29
N SER A 39 -16.19 -8.86 -8.87
CA SER A 39 -15.65 -9.36 -7.60
C SER A 39 -16.31 -8.68 -6.38
N PRO A 40 -16.33 -9.32 -5.19
CA PRO A 40 -16.77 -8.68 -3.95
C PRO A 40 -16.06 -7.34 -3.69
N GLY A 41 -14.76 -7.24 -3.95
CA GLY A 41 -14.00 -6.00 -3.83
C GLY A 41 -14.40 -4.90 -4.84
N ALA A 42 -15.01 -5.24 -5.98
CA ALA A 42 -15.56 -4.27 -6.91
C ALA A 42 -16.99 -3.82 -6.54
N THR A 43 -17.73 -4.65 -5.80
CA THR A 43 -19.11 -4.38 -5.37
C THR A 43 -19.18 -3.68 -4.03
N ASN A 44 -18.30 -4.05 -3.09
CA ASN A 44 -18.31 -3.56 -1.72
C ASN A 44 -17.21 -2.51 -1.47
N GLY A 45 -16.20 -2.45 -2.34
CA GLY A 45 -15.01 -1.62 -2.15
C GLY A 45 -14.19 -2.05 -0.93
N ASN A 46 -13.30 -1.17 -0.49
CA ASN A 46 -12.56 -1.31 0.77
C ASN A 46 -13.45 -0.90 1.97
N ASN A 47 -14.48 -1.68 2.26
CA ASN A 47 -15.48 -1.37 3.30
C ASN A 47 -14.90 -1.33 4.75
N ASN A 48 -13.58 -1.51 4.94
CA ASN A 48 -12.86 -1.24 6.20
C ASN A 48 -11.37 -0.88 5.99
N ILE A 49 -10.83 -0.06 6.89
CA ILE A 49 -9.96 1.11 6.71
C ILE A 49 -8.64 0.94 7.47
N PHE A 50 -7.80 -0.01 7.07
CA PHE A 50 -6.42 -0.08 7.57
C PHE A 50 -5.43 -0.35 6.43
N PRO A 51 -5.30 0.59 5.46
CA PRO A 51 -4.16 0.53 4.56
C PRO A 51 -2.89 0.67 5.40
N ALA A 52 -1.98 -0.28 5.26
CA ALA A 52 -0.65 -0.22 5.84
C ALA A 52 0.41 -0.31 4.74
N LEU A 53 1.50 0.44 4.93
CA LEU A 53 2.66 0.43 4.05
C LEU A 53 3.93 0.27 4.88
N ALA A 54 4.81 -0.64 4.47
CA ALA A 54 6.13 -0.81 5.07
C ALA A 54 7.19 -0.90 3.97
N VAL A 55 8.42 -0.53 4.30
CA VAL A 55 9.59 -0.62 3.42
C VAL A 55 10.68 -1.39 4.16
N ASP A 56 11.29 -2.38 3.51
CA ASP A 56 12.44 -3.09 4.07
C ASP A 56 13.78 -2.39 3.74
N HIS A 57 14.88 -2.88 4.31
CA HIS A 57 16.21 -2.29 4.10
C HIS A 57 16.69 -2.36 2.63
N PHE A 58 16.14 -3.28 1.84
CA PHE A 58 16.46 -3.42 0.42
C PHE A 58 15.62 -2.49 -0.47
N GLY A 59 14.68 -1.73 0.13
CA GLY A 59 13.79 -0.83 -0.59
C GLY A 59 12.54 -1.51 -1.17
N ASN A 60 12.27 -2.78 -0.82
CA ASN A 60 11.01 -3.39 -1.21
C ASN A 60 9.88 -2.78 -0.39
N VAL A 61 8.75 -2.52 -1.05
CA VAL A 61 7.56 -1.89 -0.47
C VAL A 61 6.46 -2.93 -0.35
N TYR A 62 5.76 -2.95 0.78
CA TYR A 62 4.66 -3.88 1.06
C TYR A 62 3.41 -3.08 1.40
N ALA A 63 2.34 -3.29 0.62
CA ALA A 63 1.03 -2.66 0.83
C ALA A 63 0.02 -3.71 1.28
N VAL A 64 -0.70 -3.42 2.38
CA VAL A 64 -1.74 -4.29 2.93
C VAL A 64 -3.05 -3.52 3.04
N TRP A 65 -4.16 -4.18 2.69
CA TRP A 65 -5.52 -3.61 2.82
C TRP A 65 -6.55 -4.71 3.06
N SER A 66 -7.80 -4.32 3.35
CA SER A 66 -8.91 -5.26 3.58
C SER A 66 -10.16 -4.88 2.79
N ASP A 67 -10.99 -5.88 2.46
CA ASP A 67 -12.31 -5.71 1.84
C ASP A 67 -13.46 -6.22 2.74
N ASN A 68 -13.24 -6.22 4.06
CA ASN A 68 -14.12 -6.68 5.14
C ASN A 68 -13.81 -8.10 5.67
N PRO A 69 -14.05 -9.23 4.95
CA PRO A 69 -13.62 -10.54 5.45
C PRO A 69 -12.18 -10.91 5.08
N ASN A 70 -11.59 -10.27 4.06
CA ASN A 70 -10.26 -10.63 3.57
C ASN A 70 -9.23 -9.54 3.84
N VAL A 71 -7.99 -9.98 4.01
CA VAL A 71 -6.78 -9.15 4.00
C VAL A 71 -5.98 -9.49 2.74
N PHE A 72 -5.44 -8.47 2.10
CA PHE A 72 -4.63 -8.58 0.89
C PHE A 72 -3.25 -8.01 1.13
N LEU A 73 -2.25 -8.60 0.50
CA LEU A 73 -0.87 -8.11 0.47
C LEU A 73 -0.43 -8.00 -0.97
N SER A 74 0.18 -6.87 -1.32
CA SER A 74 0.94 -6.69 -2.55
C SER A 74 2.31 -6.12 -2.23
N SER A 75 3.31 -6.49 -3.04
CA SER A 75 4.69 -6.06 -2.86
C SER A 75 5.24 -5.43 -4.12
N SER A 76 6.24 -4.56 -3.96
CA SER A 76 6.98 -3.89 -5.03
C SER A 76 8.47 -3.99 -4.72
N SER A 77 9.27 -4.35 -5.72
CA SER A 77 10.74 -4.38 -5.65
C SER A 77 11.39 -3.21 -6.40
N ASP A 78 10.58 -2.25 -6.87
CA ASP A 78 11.02 -1.12 -7.71
C ASP A 78 10.55 0.23 -7.16
N LEU A 79 10.53 0.36 -5.83
CA LEU A 79 10.18 1.57 -5.09
C LEU A 79 8.71 2.01 -5.29
N GLY A 80 7.80 1.06 -5.46
CA GLY A 80 6.36 1.30 -5.58
C GLY A 80 5.88 1.64 -6.99
N LYS A 81 6.70 1.42 -8.02
CA LYS A 81 6.32 1.68 -9.43
C LYS A 81 5.49 0.54 -10.01
N THR A 82 5.85 -0.69 -9.70
CA THR A 82 5.09 -1.90 -10.08
C THR A 82 4.81 -2.76 -8.87
N TRP A 83 3.71 -3.51 -8.94
CA TRP A 83 3.14 -4.22 -7.80
C TRP A 83 2.75 -5.64 -8.20
N THR A 84 2.99 -6.60 -7.31
CA THR A 84 2.54 -7.98 -7.50
C THR A 84 1.03 -8.08 -7.42
N ALA A 85 0.43 -9.03 -8.13
CA ALA A 85 -0.98 -9.34 -7.95
C ALA A 85 -1.24 -9.74 -6.47
N PRO A 86 -2.25 -9.16 -5.81
CA PRO A 86 -2.56 -9.51 -4.44
C PRO A 86 -3.12 -10.92 -4.36
N GLY A 87 -2.48 -11.77 -3.57
CA GLY A 87 -3.03 -13.07 -3.19
C GLY A 87 -3.95 -12.93 -1.97
N PRO A 88 -5.00 -13.76 -1.83
CA PRO A 88 -5.71 -13.89 -0.55
C PRO A 88 -4.71 -14.42 0.47
N SER A 89 -4.33 -13.62 1.47
CA SER A 89 -3.52 -14.14 2.55
C SER A 89 -4.41 -15.07 3.38
N THR A 90 -4.19 -16.38 3.28
CA THR A 90 -4.86 -17.37 4.14
C THR A 90 -4.26 -17.30 5.55
N TYR A 91 -4.39 -16.16 6.23
CA TYR A 91 -4.02 -15.98 7.62
C TYR A 91 -5.24 -15.51 8.41
N GLN A 92 -6.01 -16.46 8.91
CA GLN A 92 -7.23 -16.23 9.71
C GLN A 92 -6.96 -15.78 11.15
N ARG A 93 -5.84 -15.11 11.45
CA ARG A 93 -5.61 -14.54 12.79
C ARG A 93 -5.16 -13.10 12.71
N SER A 94 -6.15 -12.24 13.00
CA SER A 94 -6.08 -10.99 13.76
C SER A 94 -5.00 -9.98 13.35
N ALA A 95 -5.49 -8.87 12.79
CA ALA A 95 -4.86 -7.54 12.76
C ALA A 95 -3.33 -7.56 12.80
N VAL A 96 -2.69 -7.58 11.63
CA VAL A 96 -1.27 -7.24 11.56
C VAL A 96 -1.17 -5.72 11.74
N THR A 97 -1.04 -5.29 12.99
CA THR A 97 -0.59 -3.93 13.31
C THR A 97 0.88 -3.84 12.91
N PHE A 98 1.16 -3.36 11.71
CA PHE A 98 2.50 -2.92 11.35
C PHE A 98 2.74 -1.57 12.02
N PHE A 99 3.58 -1.55 13.04
CA PHE A 99 4.23 -0.31 13.47
C PHE A 99 5.38 -0.06 12.48
N PRO A 100 5.32 0.95 11.59
CA PRO A 100 6.54 1.35 10.88
C PRO A 100 7.48 1.97 11.92
N VAL A 101 8.40 1.17 12.46
CA VAL A 101 9.59 1.72 13.10
C VAL A 101 10.54 2.09 11.96
N ALA A 102 10.47 3.35 11.52
CA ALA A 102 11.59 3.95 10.81
C ALA A 102 12.68 4.25 11.85
N GLY A 103 13.47 3.23 12.20
CA GLY A 103 14.69 3.42 12.98
C GLY A 103 15.78 3.95 12.06
N TYR A 104 16.08 5.25 12.12
CA TYR A 104 17.34 5.78 11.61
C TYR A 104 18.41 5.47 12.65
N ASP A 105 19.23 4.43 12.42
CA ASP A 105 20.46 4.27 13.20
C ASP A 105 21.57 5.09 12.53
N SER A 106 22.10 6.05 13.28
CA SER A 106 23.19 6.95 12.85
C SER A 106 24.59 6.39 13.14
N ARG A 107 24.72 5.11 13.52
CA ARG A 107 25.97 4.55 14.06
C ARG A 107 26.81 3.68 13.14
N GLU A 108 26.55 3.67 11.83
CA GLU A 108 27.50 3.08 10.88
C GLU A 108 28.15 4.22 10.06
N ARG A 109 29.26 4.71 10.60
CA ARG A 109 30.27 5.49 9.87
C ARG A 109 31.26 4.55 9.20
#